data_AF-A0A0J9SYD5-F1
#
_entry.id   AF-A0A0J9SYD5-F1
#
_cell.length_a   1.000
_cell.length_b   1.000
_cell.length_c   1.000
_cell.angle_alpha   90.00
_cell.angle_beta   90.00
_cell.angle_gamma   90.00
#
_symmetry.space_group_name_H-M   'P 1'
#
loop_
_entity.id
_entity.type
_entity.pdbx_description
1 polymer ?
#
loop_
_entity_poly.entity_id
_entity_poly.type
_entity_poly.pdbx_seq_one_letter_code
_entity_poly.pdbx_strand_id
1 'polypeptide(L)'
;MAKTNEQQLEETINDLKLDKIYKDFFASDGKSKNFDSKCNVFNEKGKEKPEAPKLCSSLVYYLEKIREMSTQQESNKYCGYLPYWLYDKIGKIHSPPTTKIDKVSFYDDLIKVAKEISGEKLKHPCTLPTLKKDVDLNELKKRKISYIYFKNFENIYNISTSKNKADCAKYLTYLESFKISCLGCKTVKTEKILIQNFRLPLHRELLAVEQELQRDQQVQEVHLNKQV
;
A
#
# COMPACT_ATOMS: atom_id res chain seq x y z
N MET A 1 25.69 1.23 -3.37
CA MET A 1 24.65 1.94 -4.15
C MET A 1 23.79 2.74 -3.19
N ALA A 2 23.44 3.98 -3.53
CA ALA A 2 22.50 4.76 -2.71
C ALA A 2 21.10 4.15 -2.78
N LYS A 3 20.37 4.17 -1.66
CA LYS A 3 18.96 3.72 -1.63
C LYS A 3 18.09 4.69 -2.44
N THR A 4 17.10 4.16 -3.13
CA THR A 4 16.05 4.97 -3.79
C THR A 4 15.16 5.63 -2.73
N ASN A 5 14.50 6.74 -3.09
CA ASN A 5 13.54 7.41 -2.22
C ASN A 5 12.42 6.46 -1.77
N GLU A 6 11.95 5.58 -2.67
CA GLU A 6 10.94 4.57 -2.35
C GLU A 6 11.44 3.54 -1.33
N GLN A 7 12.70 3.12 -1.39
CA GLN A 7 13.29 2.20 -0.39
C GLN A 7 13.42 2.85 0.98
N GLN A 8 13.90 4.10 1.04
CA GLN A 8 13.98 4.85 2.29
C GLN A 8 12.60 5.07 2.92
N LEU A 9 11.58 5.30 2.08
CA LEU A 9 10.21 5.47 2.53
C LEU A 9 9.61 4.16 3.06
N GLU A 10 9.89 3.02 2.44
CA GLU A 10 9.48 1.70 2.95
C GLU A 10 10.12 1.37 4.31
N GLU A 11 11.39 1.72 4.49
CA GLU A 11 12.07 1.58 5.79
C GLU A 11 11.43 2.48 6.85
N THR A 12 11.15 3.74 6.51
CA THR A 12 10.46 4.67 7.41
C THR A 12 9.06 4.17 7.80
N ILE A 13 8.30 3.64 6.84
CA ILE A 13 6.99 3.01 7.08
C ILE A 13 7.10 1.85 8.07
N ASN A 14 8.13 1.02 7.92
CA ASN A 14 8.41 -0.10 8.81
C ASN A 14 8.76 0.37 10.24
N ASP A 15 9.65 1.35 10.36
CA ASP A 15 10.11 1.86 11.66
C ASP A 15 8.98 2.51 12.45
N LEU A 16 8.10 3.23 11.76
CA LEU A 16 6.87 3.79 12.31
C LEU A 16 5.74 2.77 12.49
N LYS A 17 5.95 1.51 12.05
CA LYS A 17 4.98 0.41 12.10
C LYS A 17 3.66 0.71 11.39
N LEU A 18 3.66 1.59 10.39
CA LEU A 18 2.46 1.99 9.64
C LEU A 18 1.92 0.85 8.78
N ASP A 19 2.77 -0.10 8.39
CA ASP A 19 2.39 -1.29 7.62
C ASP A 19 2.21 -2.55 8.48
N LYS A 20 2.09 -2.41 9.79
CA LYS A 20 1.95 -3.55 10.72
C LYS A 20 0.80 -4.49 10.31
N ILE A 21 -0.37 -3.94 9.97
CA ILE A 21 -1.53 -4.73 9.52
C ILE A 21 -1.20 -5.57 8.29
N TYR A 22 -0.47 -4.97 7.33
CA TYR A 22 -0.04 -5.64 6.11
C TYR A 22 0.96 -6.76 6.46
N LYS A 23 1.99 -6.46 7.24
CA LYS A 23 3.02 -7.43 7.63
C LYS A 23 2.44 -8.60 8.41
N ASP A 24 1.64 -8.33 9.43
CA ASP A 24 1.10 -9.36 10.33
C ASP A 24 0.19 -10.34 9.57
N PHE A 25 -0.68 -9.83 8.68
CA PHE A 25 -1.62 -10.68 7.96
C PHE A 25 -0.96 -11.47 6.82
N PHE A 26 -0.01 -10.86 6.10
CA PHE A 26 0.66 -11.45 4.94
C PHE A 26 2.05 -12.04 5.25
N ALA A 27 2.36 -12.28 6.53
CA ALA A 27 3.65 -12.80 6.97
C ALA A 27 3.94 -14.22 6.48
N SER A 28 2.92 -15.08 6.43
CA SER A 28 3.04 -16.48 6.07
C SER A 28 2.08 -16.85 4.95
N ASP A 29 2.66 -17.32 3.85
CA ASP A 29 1.92 -17.92 2.75
C ASP A 29 1.38 -19.29 3.21
N GLY A 30 0.22 -19.69 2.70
CA GLY A 30 -0.43 -20.94 3.06
C GLY A 30 -1.13 -21.58 1.87
N LYS A 31 -1.76 -22.73 2.13
CA LYS A 31 -2.54 -23.48 1.16
C LYS A 31 -4.01 -23.41 1.52
N SER A 32 -4.86 -23.01 0.58
CA SER A 32 -6.30 -23.02 0.80
C SER A 32 -6.83 -24.45 0.94
N LYS A 33 -7.77 -24.67 1.85
CA LYS A 33 -8.44 -25.97 1.99
C LYS A 33 -9.46 -26.20 0.88
N ASN A 34 -10.23 -25.15 0.55
CA ASN A 34 -11.36 -25.27 -0.34
C ASN A 34 -11.07 -24.87 -1.80
N PHE A 35 -10.03 -24.05 -2.03
CA PHE A 35 -9.85 -23.38 -3.33
C PHE A 35 -8.52 -23.65 -4.03
N ASP A 36 -7.60 -24.42 -3.43
CA ASP A 36 -6.28 -24.67 -4.04
C ASP A 36 -6.38 -25.37 -5.41
N SER A 37 -7.38 -26.24 -5.59
CA SER A 37 -7.63 -26.91 -6.88
C SER A 37 -7.93 -25.95 -8.02
N LYS A 38 -8.37 -24.71 -7.73
CA LYS A 38 -8.57 -23.66 -8.74
C LYS A 38 -7.26 -23.21 -9.38
N CYS A 39 -6.13 -23.43 -8.72
CA CYS A 39 -4.80 -23.11 -9.24
C CYS A 39 -4.25 -24.14 -10.22
N ASN A 40 -4.97 -25.25 -10.48
CA ASN A 40 -4.53 -26.27 -11.44
C ASN A 40 -4.44 -25.76 -12.89
N VAL A 41 -5.07 -24.63 -13.21
CA VAL A 41 -4.95 -23.96 -14.51
C VAL A 41 -3.49 -23.62 -14.87
N PHE A 42 -2.62 -23.45 -13.87
CA PHE A 42 -1.20 -23.18 -14.06
C PHE A 42 -0.34 -24.44 -14.28
N ASN A 43 -0.93 -25.62 -14.11
CA ASN A 43 -0.26 -26.92 -14.31
C ASN A 43 -0.54 -27.51 -15.70
N GLU A 44 -1.33 -26.83 -16.53
CA GLU A 44 -1.61 -27.26 -17.91
C GLU A 44 -0.35 -27.21 -18.78
N LYS A 45 -0.11 -28.25 -19.59
CA LYS A 45 1.02 -28.31 -20.53
C LYS A 45 1.08 -27.04 -21.37
N GLY A 46 2.25 -26.40 -21.41
CA GLY A 46 2.49 -25.15 -22.16
C GLY A 46 2.21 -23.86 -21.39
N LYS A 47 1.69 -23.93 -20.17
CA LYS A 47 1.53 -22.77 -19.25
C LYS A 47 2.47 -22.81 -18.03
N GLU A 48 3.44 -23.72 -18.04
CA GLU A 48 4.37 -23.96 -16.95
C GLU A 48 5.16 -22.68 -16.60
N LYS A 49 4.78 -22.07 -15.48
CA LYS A 49 5.50 -20.98 -14.82
C LYS A 49 5.70 -21.41 -13.37
N PRO A 50 6.90 -21.86 -12.96
CA PRO A 50 7.12 -22.48 -11.64
C PRO A 50 6.61 -21.64 -10.45
N GLU A 51 6.57 -20.33 -10.61
CA GLU A 51 6.17 -19.36 -9.59
C GLU A 51 4.66 -19.12 -9.55
N ALA A 52 3.94 -19.30 -10.66
CA ALA A 52 2.51 -18.98 -10.76
C ALA A 52 1.60 -19.91 -9.93
N PRO A 53 1.78 -21.25 -9.92
CA PRO A 53 1.01 -22.14 -9.04
C PRO A 53 1.18 -21.80 -7.56
N LYS A 54 2.42 -21.51 -7.13
CA LYS A 54 2.73 -21.14 -5.74
C LYS A 54 2.05 -19.82 -5.36
N LEU A 55 2.18 -18.81 -6.21
CA LEU A 55 1.54 -17.51 -6.00
C LEU A 55 0.01 -17.62 -5.97
N CYS A 56 -0.58 -18.42 -6.87
CA CYS A 56 -2.00 -18.70 -6.88
C CYS A 56 -2.45 -19.36 -5.57
N SER A 57 -1.74 -20.40 -5.10
CA SER A 57 -2.06 -21.12 -3.86
C SER A 57 -2.11 -20.16 -2.65
N SER A 58 -1.13 -19.25 -2.56
CA SER A 58 -1.12 -18.22 -1.51
C SER A 58 -2.24 -17.20 -1.67
N LEU A 59 -2.55 -16.78 -2.91
CA LEU A 59 -3.62 -15.83 -3.18
C LEU A 59 -4.99 -16.40 -2.76
N VAL A 60 -5.28 -17.64 -3.13
CA VAL A 60 -6.55 -18.28 -2.78
C VAL A 60 -6.66 -18.57 -1.28
N TYR A 61 -5.53 -18.83 -0.61
CA TYR A 61 -5.46 -18.95 0.85
C TYR A 61 -5.84 -17.64 1.55
N TYR A 62 -5.31 -16.50 1.12
CA TYR A 62 -5.69 -15.21 1.70
C TYR A 62 -7.14 -14.84 1.40
N LEU A 63 -7.63 -15.11 0.19
CA LEU A 63 -9.03 -14.89 -0.16
C LEU A 63 -9.98 -15.71 0.74
N GLU A 64 -9.66 -16.99 0.99
CA GLU A 64 -10.39 -17.86 1.91
C GLU A 64 -10.42 -17.28 3.33
N LYS A 65 -9.26 -16.90 3.87
CA LYS A 65 -9.19 -16.27 5.20
C LYS A 65 -10.02 -14.99 5.30
N ILE A 66 -9.96 -14.14 4.28
CA ILE A 66 -10.65 -12.84 4.26
C ILE A 66 -12.17 -12.99 4.22
N ARG A 67 -12.68 -13.98 3.47
CA ARG A 67 -14.13 -14.23 3.37
C ARG A 67 -14.71 -14.96 4.59
N GLU A 68 -13.87 -15.67 5.35
CA GLU A 68 -14.24 -16.36 6.60
C GLU A 68 -14.30 -15.41 7.81
N MET A 69 -13.91 -14.15 7.65
CA MET A 69 -13.96 -13.16 8.72
C MET A 69 -15.37 -12.90 9.23
N SER A 70 -15.44 -12.49 10.48
CA SER A 70 -16.72 -12.33 11.20
C SER A 70 -17.58 -11.19 10.65
N THR A 71 -16.93 -10.13 10.15
CA THR A 71 -17.57 -8.88 9.72
C THR A 71 -17.00 -8.35 8.40
N GLN A 72 -17.81 -7.53 7.71
CA GLN A 72 -17.40 -6.86 6.48
C GLN A 72 -16.25 -5.88 6.73
N GLN A 73 -16.28 -5.18 7.87
CA GLN A 73 -15.26 -4.20 8.23
C GLN A 73 -13.89 -4.87 8.40
N GLU A 74 -13.85 -6.01 9.09
CA GLU A 74 -12.64 -6.81 9.26
C GLU A 74 -12.15 -7.34 7.89
N SER A 75 -13.06 -7.90 7.09
CA SER A 75 -12.74 -8.38 5.74
C SER A 75 -12.17 -7.27 4.85
N ASN A 76 -12.81 -6.09 4.83
CA ASN A 76 -12.39 -4.92 4.04
C ASN A 76 -10.99 -4.42 4.42
N LYS A 77 -10.62 -4.53 5.71
CA LYS A 77 -9.30 -4.12 6.20
C LYS A 77 -8.19 -4.84 5.44
N TYR A 78 -8.26 -6.16 5.35
CA TYR A 78 -7.24 -6.98 4.68
C TYR A 78 -7.47 -7.05 3.17
N CYS A 79 -8.72 -7.06 2.73
CA CYS A 79 -9.06 -7.07 1.33
C CYS A 79 -8.43 -5.90 0.57
N GLY A 80 -8.48 -4.68 1.12
CA GLY A 80 -7.88 -3.54 0.44
C GLY A 80 -6.34 -3.59 0.37
N TYR A 81 -5.68 -4.40 1.21
CA TYR A 81 -4.24 -4.65 1.12
C TYR A 81 -3.86 -5.80 0.17
N LEU A 82 -4.78 -6.74 -0.09
CA LEU A 82 -4.52 -7.94 -0.88
C LEU A 82 -3.99 -7.65 -2.31
N PRO A 83 -4.50 -6.66 -3.07
CA PRO A 83 -3.94 -6.33 -4.37
C PRO A 83 -2.46 -5.95 -4.28
N TYR A 84 -2.08 -5.16 -3.27
CA TYR A 84 -0.69 -4.73 -3.10
C TYR A 84 0.24 -5.87 -2.69
N TRP A 85 -0.23 -6.80 -1.87
CA TRP A 85 0.51 -8.05 -1.60
C TRP A 85 0.76 -8.84 -2.88
N LEU A 86 -0.27 -8.99 -3.71
CA LEU A 86 -0.15 -9.72 -4.98
C LEU A 86 0.88 -9.05 -5.90
N TYR A 87 0.81 -7.72 -6.04
CA TYR A 87 1.72 -6.97 -6.91
C TYR A 87 3.16 -6.98 -6.39
N ASP A 88 3.38 -6.92 -5.08
CA ASP A 88 4.71 -7.08 -4.48
C ASP A 88 5.31 -8.45 -4.81
N LYS A 89 4.51 -9.52 -4.75
CA LYS A 89 4.97 -10.88 -5.10
C LYS A 89 5.27 -10.99 -6.58
N ILE A 90 4.42 -10.44 -7.45
CA ILE A 90 4.66 -10.40 -8.90
C ILE A 90 5.94 -9.61 -9.20
N GLY A 91 6.16 -8.47 -8.56
CA GLY A 91 7.36 -7.66 -8.76
C GLY A 91 8.66 -8.30 -8.27
N LYS A 92 8.58 -9.24 -7.33
CA LYS A 92 9.73 -10.09 -6.95
C LYS A 92 10.05 -11.15 -8.01
N ILE A 93 9.04 -11.62 -8.74
CA ILE A 93 9.18 -12.60 -9.83
C ILE A 93 9.67 -11.90 -11.11
N HIS A 94 9.15 -10.71 -11.40
CA HIS A 94 9.44 -9.95 -12.62
C HIS A 94 10.33 -8.74 -12.35
N SER A 95 11.58 -8.82 -12.80
CA SER A 95 12.51 -7.69 -12.87
C SER A 95 12.83 -7.40 -14.35
N PRO A 96 12.70 -6.15 -14.85
CA PRO A 96 12.73 -4.88 -14.11
C PRO A 96 11.35 -4.35 -13.65
N PRO A 97 11.32 -3.40 -12.68
CA PRO A 97 10.10 -2.80 -12.13
C PRO A 97 9.27 -1.97 -13.12
N THR A 98 9.78 -1.72 -14.33
CA THR A 98 9.05 -1.10 -15.45
C THR A 98 8.17 -2.09 -16.21
N THR A 99 8.20 -3.37 -15.84
CA THR A 99 7.33 -4.39 -16.42
C THR A 99 5.87 -3.99 -16.18
N LYS A 100 5.10 -3.92 -17.27
CA LYS A 100 3.66 -3.65 -17.20
C LYS A 100 2.93 -4.90 -16.73
N ILE A 101 1.97 -4.73 -15.85
CA ILE A 101 1.25 -5.86 -15.24
C ILE A 101 0.46 -6.66 -16.28
N ASP A 102 -0.04 -6.01 -17.34
CA ASP A 102 -0.75 -6.63 -18.46
C ASP A 102 0.19 -7.41 -19.41
N LYS A 103 1.51 -7.33 -19.19
CA LYS A 103 2.52 -8.14 -19.87
C LYS A 103 2.97 -9.34 -19.04
N VAL A 104 2.53 -9.46 -17.79
CA VAL A 104 2.80 -10.63 -16.95
C VAL A 104 1.91 -11.77 -17.41
N SER A 105 2.52 -12.81 -18.00
CA SER A 105 1.82 -13.85 -18.77
C SER A 105 0.77 -14.64 -17.97
N PHE A 106 0.90 -14.69 -16.65
CA PHE A 106 -0.01 -15.42 -15.75
C PHE A 106 -0.98 -14.50 -14.98
N TYR A 107 -0.93 -13.18 -15.20
CA TYR A 107 -1.71 -12.21 -14.43
C TYR A 107 -3.22 -12.37 -14.66
N ASP A 108 -3.66 -12.49 -15.91
CA ASP A 108 -5.09 -12.61 -16.23
C ASP A 108 -5.69 -13.89 -15.64
N ASP A 109 -4.95 -15.00 -15.69
CA ASP A 109 -5.36 -16.27 -15.07
C ASP A 109 -5.46 -16.14 -13.53
N LEU A 110 -4.53 -15.42 -12.88
CA LEU A 110 -4.61 -15.15 -11.43
C LEU A 110 -5.86 -14.33 -11.06
N ILE A 111 -6.13 -13.27 -11.83
CA ILE A 111 -7.32 -12.42 -11.59
C ILE A 111 -8.60 -13.20 -11.85
N LYS A 112 -8.62 -14.09 -12.85
CA LYS A 112 -9.78 -14.96 -13.13
C LYS A 112 -10.06 -15.89 -11.95
N VAL A 113 -9.04 -16.61 -11.46
CA VAL A 113 -9.17 -17.48 -10.27
C VAL A 113 -9.66 -16.69 -9.06
N ALA A 114 -9.08 -15.51 -8.81
CA ALA A 114 -9.48 -14.67 -7.70
C ALA A 114 -10.95 -14.24 -7.79
N LYS A 115 -11.44 -13.85 -8.99
CA LYS A 115 -12.84 -13.45 -9.21
C LYS A 115 -13.83 -14.59 -8.92
N GLU A 116 -13.48 -15.83 -9.27
CA GLU A 116 -14.32 -16.99 -8.95
C GLU A 116 -14.52 -17.19 -7.44
N ILE A 117 -13.51 -16.81 -6.64
CA ILE A 117 -13.53 -16.97 -5.18
C ILE A 117 -14.12 -15.74 -4.49
N SER A 118 -14.01 -14.56 -5.08
CA SER A 118 -14.33 -13.25 -4.48
C SER A 118 -15.71 -12.68 -4.82
N GLY A 119 -16.60 -13.48 -5.40
CA GLY A 119 -17.87 -13.01 -5.99
C GLY A 119 -18.86 -12.34 -5.03
N GLU A 120 -19.83 -11.63 -5.63
CA GLU A 120 -20.84 -10.77 -4.99
C GLU A 120 -21.85 -11.51 -4.08
N LYS A 121 -21.95 -12.84 -4.19
CA LYS A 121 -22.89 -13.66 -3.39
C LYS A 121 -22.34 -14.07 -2.02
N LEU A 122 -21.21 -13.49 -1.60
CA LEU A 122 -20.58 -13.79 -0.33
C LEU A 122 -21.03 -12.85 0.77
N LYS A 123 -21.05 -13.37 2.00
CA LYS A 123 -21.26 -12.57 3.21
C LYS A 123 -20.27 -11.40 3.26
N HIS A 124 -19.01 -11.66 2.87
CA HIS A 124 -17.95 -10.67 2.79
C HIS A 124 -17.17 -10.73 1.47
N PRO A 125 -17.57 -9.95 0.44
CA PRO A 125 -16.88 -9.95 -0.85
C PRO A 125 -15.51 -9.27 -0.74
N CYS A 126 -14.53 -9.79 -1.47
CA CYS A 126 -13.19 -9.22 -1.57
C CYS A 126 -12.65 -9.23 -2.99
N THR A 127 -13.05 -8.25 -3.79
CA THR A 127 -12.75 -8.23 -5.22
C THR A 127 -11.38 -7.63 -5.51
N LEU A 128 -10.56 -8.34 -6.30
CA LEU A 128 -9.33 -7.78 -6.83
C LEU A 128 -9.62 -6.86 -8.02
N PRO A 129 -9.04 -5.64 -8.06
CA PRO A 129 -9.19 -4.75 -9.20
C PRO A 129 -8.48 -5.35 -10.41
N THR A 130 -9.17 -5.35 -11.55
CA THR A 130 -8.52 -5.60 -12.84
C THR A 130 -7.82 -4.31 -13.25
N LEU A 131 -6.50 -4.36 -13.36
CA LEU A 131 -5.72 -3.19 -13.74
C LEU A 131 -5.88 -2.90 -15.23
N LYS A 132 -5.78 -1.62 -15.58
CA LYS A 132 -5.78 -1.18 -16.97
C LYS A 132 -4.43 -1.52 -17.63
N LYS A 133 -4.44 -1.56 -18.96
CA LYS A 133 -3.20 -1.61 -19.76
C LYS A 133 -2.27 -0.45 -19.35
N ASP A 134 -0.97 -0.71 -19.42
CA ASP A 134 0.10 0.26 -19.17
C ASP A 134 0.37 0.67 -17.70
N VAL A 135 -0.14 -0.08 -16.72
CA VAL A 135 0.29 0.09 -15.32
C VAL A 135 1.53 -0.76 -15.07
N ASP A 136 2.63 -0.13 -14.68
CA ASP A 136 3.89 -0.82 -14.33
C ASP A 136 4.00 -1.14 -12.82
N LEU A 137 4.90 -2.06 -12.49
CA LEU A 137 5.10 -2.52 -11.11
C LEU A 137 5.62 -1.40 -10.19
N ASN A 138 6.36 -0.43 -10.70
CA ASN A 138 6.82 0.73 -9.93
C ASN A 138 5.66 1.63 -9.53
N GLU A 139 4.70 1.85 -10.43
CA GLU A 139 3.46 2.54 -10.12
C GLU A 139 2.68 1.80 -9.02
N LEU A 140 2.60 0.47 -9.09
CA LEU A 140 1.90 -0.35 -8.08
C LEU A 140 2.57 -0.26 -6.70
N LYS A 141 3.92 -0.20 -6.66
CA LYS A 141 4.67 0.07 -5.44
C LYS A 141 4.30 1.43 -4.83
N LYS A 142 4.19 2.47 -5.65
CA LYS A 142 3.78 3.82 -5.19
C LYS A 142 2.34 3.85 -4.69
N ARG A 143 1.44 3.11 -5.34
CA ARG A 143 0.04 2.97 -4.87
C ARG A 143 -0.04 2.27 -3.51
N LYS A 144 0.77 1.23 -3.27
CA LYS A 144 0.86 0.58 -1.95
C LYS A 144 1.28 1.56 -0.86
N ILE A 145 2.35 2.33 -1.10
CA ILE A 145 2.85 3.36 -0.18
C ILE A 145 1.74 4.39 0.12
N SER A 146 1.05 4.86 -0.93
CA SER A 146 -0.09 5.78 -0.82
C SER A 146 -1.24 5.19 0.01
N TYR A 147 -1.56 3.93 -0.21
CA TYR A 147 -2.61 3.24 0.53
C TYR A 147 -2.28 3.11 2.02
N ILE A 148 -1.03 2.78 2.37
CA ILE A 148 -0.56 2.76 3.77
C ILE A 148 -0.71 4.13 4.41
N TYR A 149 -0.32 5.20 3.72
CA TYR A 149 -0.50 6.58 4.17
C TYR A 149 -1.98 6.85 4.51
N PHE A 150 -2.90 6.63 3.56
CA PHE A 150 -4.32 6.90 3.76
C PHE A 150 -4.94 6.06 4.86
N LYS A 151 -4.53 4.80 5.02
CA LYS A 151 -5.02 3.94 6.10
C LYS A 151 -4.53 4.34 7.48
N ASN A 152 -3.44 5.08 7.58
CA ASN A 152 -2.89 5.57 8.84
C ASN A 152 -3.11 7.07 9.04
N PHE A 153 -3.90 7.72 8.18
CA PHE A 153 -4.04 9.17 8.16
C PHE A 153 -4.43 9.75 9.52
N GLU A 154 -5.46 9.20 10.17
CA GLU A 154 -5.91 9.66 11.49
C GLU A 154 -4.82 9.52 12.56
N ASN A 155 -4.07 8.42 12.54
CA ASN A 155 -2.96 8.20 13.47
C ASN A 155 -1.83 9.21 13.22
N ILE A 156 -1.47 9.42 11.96
CA ILE A 156 -0.48 10.42 11.56
C ILE A 156 -0.90 11.82 12.03
N TYR A 157 -2.17 12.19 11.81
CA TYR A 157 -2.74 13.47 12.22
C TYR A 157 -2.74 13.67 13.74
N ASN A 158 -3.14 12.65 14.50
CA ASN A 158 -3.15 12.70 15.97
C ASN A 158 -1.73 12.85 16.54
N ILE A 159 -0.74 12.20 15.93
CA ILE A 159 0.65 12.33 16.35
C ILE A 159 1.22 13.70 15.98
N SER A 160 0.89 14.24 14.79
CA SER A 160 1.36 15.56 14.36
C SER A 160 0.80 16.70 15.21
N THR A 161 -0.38 16.52 15.79
CA THR A 161 -1.01 17.48 16.72
C THR A 161 -0.64 17.23 18.20
N SER A 162 0.13 16.18 18.49
CA SER A 162 0.54 15.83 19.85
C SER A 162 1.69 16.71 20.35
N LYS A 163 1.82 16.82 21.69
CA LYS A 163 2.96 17.52 22.32
C LYS A 163 4.26 16.71 22.30
N ASN A 164 4.27 15.48 21.77
CA ASN A 164 5.46 14.65 21.71
C ASN A 164 6.36 15.07 20.53
N LYS A 165 7.34 15.93 20.83
CA LYS A 165 8.29 16.47 19.84
C LYS A 165 9.07 15.39 19.10
N ALA A 166 9.46 14.30 19.77
CA ALA A 166 10.26 13.25 19.18
C ALA A 166 9.46 12.42 18.16
N ASP A 167 8.19 12.11 18.46
CA ASP A 167 7.32 11.41 17.53
C ASP A 167 6.90 12.34 16.38
N CYS A 168 6.59 13.61 16.66
CA CYS A 168 6.28 14.61 15.64
C CYS A 168 7.40 14.71 14.59
N ALA A 169 8.67 14.81 15.01
CA ALA A 169 9.81 14.88 14.10
C ALA A 169 9.92 13.66 13.16
N LYS A 170 9.72 12.45 13.68
CA LYS A 170 9.76 11.23 12.84
C LYS A 170 8.65 11.20 11.80
N TYR A 171 7.44 11.60 12.17
CA TYR A 171 6.30 11.65 11.26
C TYR A 171 6.42 12.78 10.23
N LEU A 172 7.05 13.91 10.59
CA LEU A 172 7.37 14.98 9.64
C LEU A 172 8.32 14.47 8.55
N THR A 173 9.43 13.82 8.92
CA THR A 173 10.37 13.21 7.95
C THR A 173 9.67 12.21 7.03
N TYR A 174 8.75 11.41 7.57
CA TYR A 174 7.92 10.50 6.78
C TYR A 174 7.04 11.25 5.76
N LEU A 175 6.36 12.32 6.18
CA LEU A 175 5.49 13.13 5.32
C LEU A 175 6.27 13.80 4.19
N GLU A 176 7.45 14.33 4.48
CA GLU A 176 8.34 14.92 3.47
C GLU A 176 8.80 13.89 2.43
N SER A 177 9.23 12.72 2.91
CA SER A 177 9.64 11.60 2.06
C SER A 177 8.47 11.09 1.20
N PHE A 178 7.28 10.99 1.78
CA PHE A 178 6.05 10.61 1.09
C PHE A 178 5.68 11.63 -0.01
N LYS A 179 5.75 12.93 0.29
CA LYS A 179 5.49 14.02 -0.65
C LYS A 179 6.39 13.89 -1.88
N ILE A 180 7.69 13.67 -1.67
CA ILE A 180 8.68 13.50 -2.77
C ILE A 180 8.33 12.29 -3.63
N SER A 181 8.01 11.15 -3.01
CA SER A 181 7.68 9.90 -3.71
C SER A 181 6.38 9.98 -4.52
N CYS A 182 5.38 10.73 -4.03
CA CYS A 182 4.07 10.87 -4.66
C CYS A 182 3.97 11.88 -5.81
N LEU A 183 5.04 12.64 -6.12
CA LEU A 183 5.03 13.61 -7.24
C LEU A 183 4.74 12.96 -8.60
N GLY A 184 4.86 11.64 -8.75
CA GLY A 184 4.56 10.88 -9.97
C GLY A 184 3.27 10.07 -9.98
N CYS A 185 2.41 10.12 -8.94
CA CYS A 185 1.18 9.32 -8.89
C CYS A 185 0.15 9.81 -9.92
N LYS A 186 0.05 9.14 -11.08
CA LYS A 186 -1.04 9.34 -12.04
C LYS A 186 -2.34 8.78 -11.44
N THR A 187 -3.26 9.67 -11.08
CA THR A 187 -4.49 9.29 -10.33
C THR A 187 -5.43 8.41 -11.17
N VAL A 188 -5.87 7.28 -10.63
CA VAL A 188 -7.06 6.57 -11.13
C VAL A 188 -8.30 7.38 -10.77
N LYS A 189 -9.28 7.48 -11.67
CA LYS A 189 -10.48 8.35 -11.55
C LYS A 189 -11.25 8.17 -10.22
N THR A 190 -11.20 6.97 -9.63
CA THR A 190 -11.80 6.63 -8.32
C THR A 190 -10.97 7.14 -7.13
N GLU A 191 -9.64 7.19 -7.24
CA GLU A 191 -8.75 7.81 -6.25
C GLU A 191 -8.75 9.34 -6.33
N LYS A 192 -9.15 9.91 -7.47
CA LYS A 192 -9.24 11.36 -7.66
C LYS A 192 -10.26 12.01 -6.70
N ILE A 193 -11.34 11.31 -6.35
CA ILE A 193 -12.35 11.78 -5.38
C ILE A 193 -11.79 11.78 -3.95
N LEU A 194 -11.05 10.74 -3.57
CA LEU A 194 -10.35 10.69 -2.28
C LEU A 194 -9.28 11.79 -2.23
N ILE A 195 -8.43 11.88 -3.24
CA ILE A 195 -7.35 12.87 -3.29
C ILE A 195 -7.89 14.31 -3.36
N GLN A 196 -8.95 14.62 -4.11
CA GLN A 196 -9.50 15.99 -4.14
C GLN A 196 -10.10 16.43 -2.80
N ASN A 197 -10.72 15.51 -2.05
CA ASN A 197 -11.27 15.81 -0.73
C ASN A 197 -10.17 15.89 0.35
N PHE A 198 -9.05 15.17 0.20
CA PHE A 198 -7.97 15.13 1.20
C PHE A 198 -6.76 16.04 0.89
N ARG A 199 -6.49 16.40 -0.37
CA ARG A 199 -5.31 17.21 -0.79
C ARG A 199 -5.46 18.70 -0.45
N LEU A 200 -6.68 19.23 -0.46
CA LEU A 200 -6.95 20.65 -0.17
C LEU A 200 -6.81 20.99 1.33
N PRO A 201 -7.35 20.19 2.26
CA PRO A 201 -7.14 20.40 3.70
C PRO A 201 -5.70 20.13 4.11
N LEU A 202 -5.14 19.00 3.69
CA LEU A 202 -3.80 18.57 4.08
C LEU A 202 -2.70 19.53 3.60
N HIS A 203 -2.84 20.10 2.40
CA HIS A 203 -1.88 21.08 1.91
C HIS A 203 -1.97 22.40 2.68
N ARG A 204 -3.19 22.84 3.05
CA ARG A 204 -3.38 24.04 3.88
C ARG A 204 -2.89 23.86 5.31
N GLU A 205 -3.14 22.69 5.90
CA GLU A 205 -2.74 22.38 7.28
C GLU A 205 -1.23 22.13 7.39
N LEU A 206 -0.60 21.41 6.44
CA LEU A 206 0.86 21.32 6.42
C LEU A 206 1.53 22.69 6.22
N LEU A 207 0.97 23.57 5.36
CA LEU A 207 1.47 24.94 5.22
C LEU A 207 1.32 25.74 6.53
N ALA A 208 0.21 25.57 7.26
CA ALA A 208 -0.01 26.23 8.54
C ALA A 208 0.97 25.73 9.62
N VAL A 209 1.20 24.42 9.69
CA VAL A 209 2.17 23.81 10.61
C VAL A 209 3.60 24.22 10.26
N GLU A 210 3.97 24.27 8.97
CA GLU A 210 5.28 24.75 8.51
C GLU A 210 5.50 26.24 8.86
N GLN A 211 4.46 27.08 8.74
CA GLN A 211 4.51 28.48 9.15
C GLN A 211 4.63 28.67 10.67
N GLU A 212 3.99 27.82 11.48
CA GLU A 212 4.15 27.86 12.94
C GLU A 212 5.53 27.41 13.39
N LEU A 213 6.08 26.35 12.79
CA LEU A 213 7.45 25.91 13.04
C LEU A 213 8.49 26.99 12.70
N GLN A 214 8.30 27.71 11.59
CA GLN A 214 9.19 28.82 11.22
C GLN A 214 9.08 30.02 12.17
N ARG A 215 7.87 30.31 12.69
CA ARG A 215 7.69 31.36 13.71
C ARG A 215 8.36 31.00 15.03
N ASP A 216 8.24 29.76 15.47
CA ASP A 216 8.85 29.29 16.72
C ASP A 216 10.38 29.31 16.65
N GLN A 217 10.96 28.96 15.49
CA GLN A 217 12.41 29.08 15.25
C GLN A 217 12.89 30.54 15.29
N GLN A 218 12.16 31.48 14.67
CA GLN A 218 12.50 32.91 14.72
C GLN A 218 12.42 33.48 16.14
N VAL A 219 11.43 33.06 16.94
CA VAL A 219 11.30 33.51 18.34
C VAL A 219 12.47 33.01 19.20
N GLN A 220 12.96 31.79 18.96
CA GLN A 220 14.13 31.26 19.66
C GLN A 220 15.43 31.99 19.28
N GLU A 221 15.62 32.34 18.01
CA GLU A 221 16.79 33.12 17.57
C GLU A 221 16.81 34.55 18.14
N VAL A 222 15.65 35.21 18.23
CA VAL A 222 15.53 36.54 18.84
C VAL A 222 15.80 36.50 20.35
N HIS A 223 15.42 35.42 21.03
CA HIS A 223 15.73 35.25 22.45
C HIS A 223 17.21 34.99 22.71
N LEU A 224 17.89 34.25 21.81
CA LEU A 224 19.32 33.98 21.92
C LEU A 224 20.16 35.25 21.67
N ASN A 225 19.76 36.10 20.73
CA ASN A 225 20.44 37.36 20.41
C ASN A 225 20.20 38.49 21.42
N LYS A 226 19.30 38.33 22.39
CA LYS A 226 19.07 39.27 23.51
C LYS A 226 19.82 38.89 24.79
N GLN A 227 20.52 37.76 24.80
CA GLN A 227 21.29 37.26 25.94
C GLN A 227 22.82 37.39 25.75
N VAL A 228 23.25 38.05 24.67
CA VAL A 228 24.64 38.50 24.38
C VAL A 228 24.68 40.01 24.46
#